data_AF-A0A848UQP4-F1
#
_entry.id   AF-A0A848UQP4-F1
#
_cell.length_a   1.000
_cell.length_b   1.000
_cell.length_c   1.000
_cell.angle_alpha   90.00
_cell.angle_beta   90.00
_cell.angle_gamma   90.00
#
_symmetry.space_group_name_H-M   'P 1'
#
loop_
_entity.id
_entity.type
_entity.pdbx_description
1 polymer ?
#
loop_
_entity_poly.entity_id
_entity_poly.type
_entity_poly.pdbx_seq_one_letter_code
_entity_poly.pdbx_strand_id
1 'polypeptide(L)'
;MTKFTCLVALLFIVVQTSFSQEKYSRIKITNPSQQAVNAILSQGIDLSCGANHQGHELIVELSETEINKLNQNNIAFTIVQDDMSK
;
A
#
# COMPACT_ATOMS: atom_id res chain seq x y z
N MET A 1 -36.45 -6.71 -27.98
CA MET A 1 -36.10 -5.76 -26.90
C MET A 1 -35.06 -6.33 -25.94
N THR A 2 -35.20 -7.58 -25.49
CA THR A 2 -34.25 -8.28 -24.58
C THR A 2 -32.77 -8.23 -24.99
N LYS A 3 -32.46 -8.36 -26.29
CA LYS A 3 -31.08 -8.35 -26.81
C LYS A 3 -30.31 -7.06 -26.50
N PHE A 4 -31.01 -5.92 -26.64
CA PHE A 4 -30.44 -4.59 -26.43
C PHE A 4 -30.28 -4.31 -24.93
N THR A 5 -31.23 -4.77 -24.13
CA THR A 5 -31.19 -4.70 -22.66
C THR A 5 -29.97 -5.46 -22.10
N CYS A 6 -29.67 -6.66 -22.62
CA CYS A 6 -28.49 -7.41 -22.18
C CYS A 6 -27.18 -6.70 -22.52
N LEU A 7 -27.10 -6.06 -23.69
CA LEU A 7 -25.89 -5.35 -24.12
C LEU A 7 -25.62 -4.10 -23.27
N VAL A 8 -26.67 -3.38 -22.91
CA VAL A 8 -26.58 -2.24 -21.98
C VAL A 8 -26.20 -2.70 -20.58
N ALA A 9 -26.80 -3.78 -20.08
CA ALA A 9 -26.45 -4.34 -18.77
C ALA A 9 -24.98 -4.81 -18.71
N LEU A 10 -24.48 -5.43 -19.78
CA LEU A 10 -23.08 -5.85 -19.87
C LEU A 10 -22.12 -4.65 -19.85
N LEU A 11 -22.46 -3.58 -20.57
CA LEU A 11 -21.65 -2.35 -20.57
C LEU A 11 -21.56 -1.72 -19.17
N PHE A 12 -22.65 -1.73 -18.40
CA PHE A 12 -22.67 -1.21 -17.03
C PHE A 12 -21.77 -2.01 -16.06
N ILE A 13 -21.62 -3.33 -16.27
CA ILE A 13 -20.77 -4.19 -15.42
C ILE A 13 -19.29 -3.90 -15.66
N VAL A 14 -18.89 -3.68 -16.92
CA VAL A 14 -17.47 -3.48 -17.29
C VAL A 14 -16.90 -2.16 -16.76
N VAL A 15 -17.72 -1.13 -16.59
CA VAL A 15 -17.28 0.19 -16.07
C VAL A 15 -16.91 0.14 -14.58
N GLN A 16 -17.41 -0.84 -13.81
CA GLN A 16 -17.18 -0.91 -12.36
C GLN A 16 -15.82 -1.51 -11.98
N THR A 17 -15.09 -2.16 -12.91
CA THR A 17 -13.88 -2.94 -12.56
C THR A 17 -12.56 -2.18 -12.71
N SER A 18 -12.56 -0.92 -13.15
CA SER A 18 -11.33 -0.17 -13.45
C SER A 18 -10.53 0.31 -12.23
N PHE A 19 -11.02 0.14 -10.99
CA PHE A 19 -10.44 0.76 -9.79
C PHE A 19 -9.65 -0.18 -8.85
N SER A 20 -9.26 -1.39 -9.28
CA SER A 20 -8.61 -2.37 -8.40
C SER A 20 -7.07 -2.31 -8.35
N GLN A 21 -6.42 -1.31 -8.95
CA GLN A 21 -4.96 -1.20 -8.88
C GLN A 21 -4.55 -0.58 -7.55
N GLU A 22 -3.97 -1.40 -6.67
CA GLU A 22 -3.43 -0.95 -5.40
C GLU A 22 -2.08 -0.24 -5.63
N LYS A 23 -1.98 1.02 -5.19
CA LYS A 23 -0.76 1.82 -5.31
C LYS A 23 0.19 1.46 -4.18
N TYR A 24 1.41 1.06 -4.54
CA TYR A 24 2.50 0.83 -3.60
C TYR A 24 3.55 1.93 -3.72
N SER A 25 4.03 2.41 -2.58
CA SER A 25 5.13 3.38 -2.48
C SER A 25 6.26 2.76 -1.68
N ARG A 26 7.50 3.01 -2.10
CA ARG A 26 8.68 2.67 -1.30
C ARG A 26 8.94 3.78 -0.30
N ILE A 27 8.92 3.42 0.97
CA ILE A 27 9.20 4.33 2.08
C ILE A 27 10.49 3.94 2.80
N LYS A 28 11.01 4.89 3.56
CA LYS A 28 12.15 4.73 4.44
C LYS A 28 11.81 5.20 5.84
N ILE A 29 12.07 4.35 6.83
CA ILE A 29 11.98 4.67 8.24
C ILE A 29 13.41 4.72 8.78
N THR A 30 13.85 5.91 9.21
CA THR A 30 15.19 6.10 9.74
C THR A 30 15.21 5.77 11.23
N ASN A 31 16.12 4.88 11.62
CA ASN A 31 16.33 4.41 12.99
C ASN A 31 15.03 3.99 13.70
N PRO A 32 14.25 3.03 13.14
CA PRO A 32 13.04 2.57 13.79
C PRO A 32 13.39 1.95 15.14
N SER A 33 12.77 2.44 16.21
CA SER A 33 12.87 1.80 17.52
C SER A 33 12.21 0.41 17.47
N GLN A 34 12.63 -0.51 18.34
CA GLN A 34 11.98 -1.82 18.43
C GLN A 34 10.48 -1.70 18.73
N GLN A 35 10.08 -0.67 19.49
CA GLN A 35 8.68 -0.36 19.73
C GLN A 35 7.94 0.02 18.45
N ALA A 36 8.55 0.86 17.59
CA ALA A 36 7.98 1.20 16.29
C ALA A 36 7.87 -0.03 15.38
N VAL A 37 8.91 -0.88 15.31
CA VAL A 37 8.87 -2.14 14.56
C VAL A 37 7.73 -3.04 15.04
N ASN A 38 7.58 -3.22 16.35
CA ASN A 38 6.50 -4.02 16.91
C ASN A 38 5.11 -3.42 16.64
N ALA A 39 4.99 -2.09 16.66
CA ALA A 39 3.75 -1.40 16.33
C ALA A 39 3.37 -1.61 14.85
N ILE A 40 4.34 -1.57 13.93
CA ILE A 40 4.13 -1.85 12.51
C ILE A 40 3.63 -3.30 12.32
N LEU A 41 4.32 -4.28 12.92
CA LEU A 41 3.93 -5.69 12.85
C LEU A 41 2.52 -5.92 13.43
N SER A 42 2.16 -5.24 14.52
CA SER A 42 0.83 -5.36 15.15
C SER A 42 -0.32 -4.86 14.26
N GLN A 43 -0.02 -4.04 13.24
CA GLN A 43 -0.99 -3.53 12.27
C GLN A 43 -1.20 -4.49 11.08
N GLY A 44 -0.54 -5.66 11.12
CA GLY A 44 -0.55 -6.65 10.05
C GLY A 44 0.37 -6.31 8.89
N ILE A 45 1.28 -5.33 9.05
CA ILE A 45 2.26 -4.95 8.03
C ILE A 45 3.43 -5.92 8.14
N ASP A 46 3.64 -6.74 7.11
CA ASP A 46 4.73 -7.70 7.10
C ASP A 46 6.05 -7.03 6.72
N LEU A 47 6.99 -7.01 7.68
CA LEU A 47 8.35 -6.51 7.48
C LEU A 47 9.32 -7.61 7.03
N SER A 48 8.85 -8.82 6.73
CA SER A 48 9.69 -9.94 6.29
C SER A 48 9.86 -9.96 4.77
N CYS A 49 8.85 -9.46 4.04
CA CYS A 49 8.84 -9.42 2.58
C CYS A 49 9.23 -8.02 2.09
N GLY A 50 10.25 -7.93 1.23
CA GLY A 50 10.65 -6.65 0.61
C GLY A 50 11.31 -5.63 1.55
N ALA A 51 11.37 -5.87 2.86
CA ALA A 51 12.08 -5.02 3.79
C ALA A 51 13.60 -5.16 3.62
N ASN A 52 14.27 -4.05 3.37
CA ASN A 52 15.72 -3.97 3.33
C ASN A 52 16.23 -3.16 4.53
N HIS A 53 16.98 -3.83 5.40
CA HIS A 53 17.69 -3.19 6.50
C HIS A 53 19.05 -2.70 6.01
N GLN A 54 19.14 -1.40 5.69
CA GLN A 54 20.41 -0.77 5.32
C GLN A 54 20.95 0.03 6.52
N GLY A 55 21.78 -0.62 7.33
CA GLY A 55 22.30 -0.03 8.56
C GLY A 55 21.18 0.21 9.58
N HIS A 56 20.93 1.48 9.91
CA HIS A 56 19.84 1.88 10.81
C HIS A 56 18.55 2.26 10.06
N GLU A 57 18.46 2.01 8.77
CA GLU A 57 17.28 2.37 7.96
C GLU A 57 16.48 1.12 7.61
N LEU A 58 15.15 1.24 7.69
CA LEU A 58 14.20 0.25 7.21
C LEU A 58 13.56 0.79 5.94
N ILE A 59 13.85 0.15 4.82
CA ILE A 59 13.24 0.47 3.52
C ILE A 59 12.22 -0.62 3.22
N VAL A 60 10.97 -0.24 2.97
CA VAL A 60 9.87 -1.18 2.72
C VAL A 60 8.91 -0.60 1.70
N GLU A 61 8.30 -1.46 0.91
CA GLU A 61 7.22 -1.12 -0.01
C GLU A 61 5.89 -1.35 0.68
N LEU A 62 5.08 -0.30 0.74
CA LEU A 62 3.79 -0.33 1.43
C LEU A 62 2.70 0.19 0.52
N SER A 63 1.51 -0.42 0.64
CA SER A 63 0.30 0.12 0.03
C SER A 63 -0.07 1.46 0.66
N GLU A 64 -0.86 2.26 -0.04
CA GLU A 64 -1.41 3.50 0.51
C GLU A 64 -2.18 3.27 1.82
N THR A 65 -2.86 2.12 1.94
CA THR A 65 -3.60 1.76 3.16
C THR A 65 -2.67 1.56 4.36
N GLU A 66 -1.52 0.93 4.16
CA GLU A 66 -0.53 0.69 5.20
C GLU A 66 0.22 1.96 5.59
N ILE A 67 0.56 2.81 4.61
CA ILE A 67 1.13 4.14 4.85
C ILE A 67 0.20 5.00 5.71
N ASN A 68 -1.11 4.93 5.45
CA ASN A 68 -2.11 5.60 6.28
C ASN A 68 -2.13 5.07 7.71
N LYS A 69 -1.96 3.76 7.92
CA LYS A 69 -1.83 3.20 9.27
C LYS A 69 -0.57 3.70 9.97
N LEU A 70 0.56 3.86 9.28
CA LEU A 70 1.78 4.45 9.84
C LEU A 70 1.54 5.89 10.32
N ASN A 71 0.91 6.72 9.47
CA ASN A 71 0.53 8.10 9.81
C ASN A 71 -0.38 8.16 11.05
N GLN A 72 -1.42 7.33 11.10
CA GLN A 72 -2.36 7.26 12.23
C GLN A 72 -1.68 6.87 13.55
N ASN A 73 -0.59 6.09 13.47
CA ASN A 73 0.17 5.64 14.63
C ASN A 73 1.40 6.52 14.93
N ASN A 74 1.51 7.70 14.30
CA ASN A 74 2.61 8.65 14.48
C ASN A 74 4.00 8.04 14.21
N ILE A 75 4.08 7.09 13.28
CA ILE A 75 5.35 6.49 12.85
C ILE A 75 5.93 7.39 11.77
N ALA A 76 7.09 7.99 12.03
CA ALA A 76 7.76 8.84 11.06
C ALA A 76 8.37 8.02 9.92
N PHE A 77 8.13 8.44 8.68
CA PHE A 77 8.71 7.85 7.48
C PHE A 77 8.95 8.91 6.40
N THR A 78 9.76 8.56 5.41
CA THR A 78 10.02 9.37 4.20
C THR A 78 9.65 8.55 2.97
N ILE A 79 8.94 9.15 2.03
CA ILE A 79 8.66 8.50 0.73
C ILE A 79 9.94 8.59 -0.13
N VAL A 80 10.46 7.44 -0.54
CA VAL A 80 11.63 7.33 -1.43
C VAL A 80 11.18 7.23 -2.89
N GLN A 81 10.10 6.48 -3.14
CA GLN A 81 9.46 6.36 -4.46
C GLN A 81 7.95 6.30 -4.25
N ASP A 82 7.23 7.26 -4.83
CA ASP A 82 5.78 7.41 -4.62
C ASP A 82 4.95 6.34 -5.35
N ASP A 83 5.42 5.80 -6.46
CA ASP A 83 4.70 4.80 -7.25
C ASP A 83 5.68 3.74 -7.78
N MET A 84 5.49 2.50 -7.35
CA MET A 84 6.29 1.34 -7.78
C MET A 84 5.87 0.79 -9.15
N SER A 85 4.76 1.28 -9.73
CA SER A 85 4.27 0.86 -11.04
C SER A 85 4.84 1.68 -12.21
N LYS A 86 5.69 2.67 -11.91
CA LYS A 86 6.31 3.60 -12.88
C LYS A 86 7.83 3.59 -12.72
#